data_AF-A0A7N2MCA5-F1
#
_entry.id   AF-A0A7N2MCA5-F1
#
_cell.length_a   1.000
_cell.length_b   1.000
_cell.length_c   1.000
_cell.angle_alpha   90.00
_cell.angle_beta   90.00
_cell.angle_gamma   90.00
#
_symmetry.space_group_name_H-M   'P 1'
#
loop_
_entity.id
_entity.type
_entity.pdbx_description
1 polymer ?
#
loop_
_entity_poly.entity_id
_entity_poly.type
_entity_poly.pdbx_seq_one_letter_code
_entity_poly.pdbx_strand_id
1 'polypeptide(L)'
;MNKTFKMLISTFCKNEDFDGAVQVLREMIERSMTPDSGILSEVFVGLCQCGKSQLAKMLCSEMEAIHLIPAGFEKSKTINFGAENENKASGDNW
;
A
#
# COMPACT_ATOMS: atom_id res chain seq x y z
N MET A 1 4.07 13.44 10.94
CA MET A 1 3.75 13.52 9.50
C MET A 1 3.57 14.98 9.07
N ASN A 2 4.15 15.40 7.94
CA ASN A 2 3.93 16.73 7.35
C ASN A 2 2.49 16.82 6.81
N LYS A 3 1.75 17.87 7.20
CA LYS A 3 0.34 18.09 6.82
C LYS A 3 0.12 18.10 5.30
N THR A 4 1.12 18.54 4.53
CA THR A 4 1.06 18.58 3.06
C THR A 4 0.95 17.18 2.47
N PHE A 5 1.79 16.23 2.90
CA PHE A 5 1.73 14.85 2.41
C PHE A 5 0.42 14.17 2.78
N LYS A 6 -0.07 14.42 4.00
CA LYS A 6 -1.38 13.93 4.44
C LYS A 6 -2.50 14.39 3.50
N MET A 7 -2.50 15.68 3.18
CA MET A 7 -3.51 16.27 2.30
C MET A 7 -3.39 15.71 0.88
N LEU A 8 -2.17 15.62 0.33
CA LEU A 8 -1.96 15.08 -1.01
C LEU A 8 -2.45 13.64 -1.13
N ILE A 9 -2.03 12.75 -0.23
CA ILE A 9 -2.45 11.34 -0.29
C ILE A 9 -3.97 11.21 -0.14
N SER A 10 -4.58 11.95 0.80
CA SER A 10 -6.04 11.90 0.97
C SER A 10 -6.78 12.41 -0.27
N THR A 11 -6.29 13.46 -0.93
CA THR A 11 -6.88 13.96 -2.18
C THR A 11 -6.75 12.93 -3.30
N PHE A 12 -5.60 12.30 -3.45
CA PHE A 12 -5.39 11.23 -4.43
C PHE A 12 -6.33 10.03 -4.18
N CYS A 13 -6.43 9.57 -2.93
CA CYS A 13 -7.31 8.46 -2.55
C CYS A 13 -8.79 8.78 -2.81
N LYS A 14 -9.25 10.00 -2.50
CA LYS A 14 -10.62 10.45 -2.77
C LYS A 14 -10.96 10.52 -4.26
N ASN A 15 -9.96 10.74 -5.10
CA ASN A 15 -10.09 10.75 -6.55
C ASN A 15 -9.84 9.38 -7.18
N GLU A 16 -9.66 8.33 -6.36
CA GLU A 16 -9.29 6.97 -6.78
C GLU A 16 -7.97 6.90 -7.59
N ASP A 17 -7.14 7.95 -7.49
CA ASP A 17 -5.82 8.00 -8.12
C ASP A 17 -4.77 7.39 -7.18
N PHE A 18 -4.78 6.07 -7.10
CA PHE A 18 -3.86 5.34 -6.23
C PHE A 18 -2.41 5.36 -6.73
N ASP A 19 -2.19 5.61 -8.02
CA ASP A 19 -0.83 5.75 -8.57
C ASP A 19 -0.17 7.06 -8.10
N GLY A 20 -0.94 8.16 -8.06
CA GLY A 20 -0.52 9.41 -7.43
C GLY A 20 -0.29 9.25 -5.92
N ALA A 21 -1.19 8.56 -5.22
CA ALA A 21 -1.05 8.28 -3.79
C ALA A 21 0.24 7.49 -3.47
N VAL A 22 0.58 6.49 -4.30
CA VAL A 22 1.79 5.69 -4.15
C VAL A 22 3.05 6.51 -4.39
N GLN A 23 3.07 7.41 -5.38
CA GLN A 23 4.22 8.29 -5.62
C GLN A 23 4.51 9.17 -4.39
N VAL A 24 3.48 9.77 -3.81
CA VAL A 24 3.63 10.58 -2.59
C VAL A 24 4.11 9.72 -1.42
N LEU A 25 3.59 8.49 -1.27
CA LEU A 25 4.03 7.57 -0.23
C LEU A 25 5.52 7.20 -0.40
N ARG A 26 5.98 6.95 -1.63
CA ARG A 26 7.40 6.70 -1.94
C ARG A 26 8.29 7.89 -1.60
N GLU A 27 7.86 9.11 -1.90
CA GLU A 27 8.62 10.30 -1.50
C GLU A 27 8.75 10.39 0.04
N MET A 28 7.70 10.03 0.79
CA MET A 28 7.78 9.97 2.25
C MET A 28 8.81 8.93 2.73
N ILE A 29 8.84 7.76 2.10
CA ILE A 29 9.80 6.67 2.37
C ILE A 29 11.23 7.15 2.11
N GLU A 30 11.49 7.74 0.95
CA GLU A 30 12.80 8.28 0.56
C GLU A 30 13.29 9.36 1.54
N ARG A 31 12.35 10.16 2.08
CA ARG A 31 12.63 11.22 3.05
C ARG A 31 12.70 10.71 4.49
N SER A 32 12.67 9.39 4.72
CA SER A 32 12.67 8.77 6.04
C SER A 32 11.54 9.27 6.95
N MET A 33 10.38 9.57 6.37
CA MET A 33 9.21 10.08 7.09
C MET A 33 8.19 8.97 7.32
N THR A 34 7.99 8.61 8.59
CA THR A 34 6.95 7.65 8.97
C THR A 34 5.56 8.19 8.60
N PRO A 35 4.81 7.45 7.75
CA PRO A 35 3.43 7.80 7.46
C PRO A 35 2.52 7.63 8.68
N ASP A 36 1.27 8.01 8.54
CA ASP A 36 0.24 7.88 9.56
C ASP A 36 -0.52 6.59 9.26
N SER A 37 -0.88 5.83 10.30
CA SER A 37 -1.53 4.53 10.14
C SER A 37 -2.85 4.62 9.39
N GLY A 38 -3.60 5.71 9.55
CA GLY A 38 -4.85 5.95 8.83
C GLY A 38 -4.64 6.11 7.33
N ILE A 39 -3.62 6.89 6.95
CA ILE A 39 -3.28 7.12 5.53
C ILE A 39 -2.76 5.85 4.88
N LEU A 40 -1.90 5.11 5.58
CA LEU A 40 -1.40 3.85 5.05
C LEU A 40 -2.54 2.86 4.78
N SER A 41 -3.51 2.81 5.71
CA SER A 41 -4.69 1.97 5.58
C SER A 41 -5.53 2.38 4.37
N GLU A 42 -5.75 3.69 4.17
CA GLU A 42 -6.52 4.21 3.03
C GLU A 42 -5.87 3.84 1.69
N VAL A 43 -4.55 4.05 1.55
CA VAL A 43 -3.80 3.69 0.33
C VAL A 43 -3.84 2.18 0.08
N PHE A 44 -3.59 1.36 1.10
CA PHE A 44 -3.51 -0.09 0.92
C PHE A 44 -4.88 -0.72 0.65
N VAL A 45 -5.95 -0.24 1.31
CA VAL A 45 -7.31 -0.66 1.00
C VAL A 45 -7.67 -0.30 -0.43
N GLY A 46 -7.38 0.92 -0.87
CA GLY A 46 -7.62 1.36 -2.25
C GLY A 46 -6.86 0.54 -3.28
N LEU A 47 -5.58 0.28 -3.06
CA LEU A 47 -4.77 -0.59 -3.92
C LEU A 47 -5.35 -2.00 -4.01
N CYS A 48 -5.78 -2.59 -2.89
CA CYS A 48 -6.43 -3.90 -2.89
C CYS A 48 -7.75 -3.89 -3.67
N GLN A 49 -8.58 -2.85 -3.50
CA GLN A 49 -9.84 -2.69 -4.23
C GLN A 49 -9.63 -2.55 -5.74
N CYS A 50 -8.49 -2.00 -6.17
CA CYS A 50 -8.12 -1.91 -7.58
C CYS A 50 -7.35 -3.14 -8.12
N GLY A 51 -7.28 -4.24 -7.37
CA GLY A 51 -6.54 -5.44 -7.78
C GLY A 51 -5.01 -5.30 -7.73
N LYS A 52 -4.48 -4.21 -7.17
CA LYS A 52 -3.04 -3.94 -6.99
C LYS A 52 -2.52 -4.42 -5.63
N SER A 53 -3.04 -5.55 -5.13
CA SER A 53 -2.70 -6.11 -3.81
C SER A 53 -1.20 -6.44 -3.68
N GLN A 54 -0.56 -6.89 -4.76
CA GLN A 54 0.87 -7.16 -4.79
C GLN A 54 1.72 -5.89 -4.61
N LEU A 55 1.29 -4.76 -5.18
CA LEU A 55 1.96 -3.47 -4.99
C LEU A 55 1.86 -3.01 -3.53
N ALA A 56 0.70 -3.17 -2.89
CA ALA A 56 0.51 -2.86 -1.48
C ALA A 56 1.45 -3.70 -0.58
N LYS A 57 1.62 -5.00 -0.88
CA LYS A 57 2.59 -5.88 -0.20
C LYS A 57 4.03 -5.37 -0.35
N MET A 58 4.45 -5.04 -1.57
CA MET A 58 5.81 -4.54 -1.83
C MET A 58 6.10 -3.25 -1.06
N LEU A 59 5.18 -2.28 -1.07
CA LEU A 59 5.32 -1.02 -0.33
C LEU A 59 5.44 -1.26 1.18
N CYS A 60 4.64 -2.18 1.73
CA CYS A 60 4.74 -2.54 3.15
C CYS A 60 6.13 -3.13 3.48
N SER A 61 6.65 -4.02 2.64
CA SER A 61 8.00 -4.59 2.83
C SER A 61 9.12 -3.55 2.70
N GLU A 62 9.02 -2.62 1.75
CA GLU A 62 9.99 -1.51 1.62
C GLU A 62 10.03 -0.67 2.91
N MET A 63 8.86 -0.31 3.45
CA MET A 63 8.75 0.48 4.67
C MET A 63 9.30 -0.24 5.91
N GLU A 64 9.14 -1.56 6.00
CA GLU A 64 9.71 -2.36 7.08
C GLU A 64 11.23 -2.44 7.01
N ALA A 65 11.78 -2.64 5.82
CA ALA A 65 13.22 -2.75 5.61
C ALA A 65 13.97 -1.50 6.09
N ILE A 66 13.29 -0.35 6.12
CA ILE A 66 13.83 0.94 6.58
C ILE A 66 13.23 1.42 7.92
N HIS A 67 12.50 0.56 8.62
CA HIS A 67 11.88 0.85 9.93
C HIS A 67 10.93 2.07 9.97
N LEU A 68 10.21 2.35 8.87
CA LEU A 68 9.23 3.45 8.78
C LEU A 68 7.77 3.02 8.97
N ILE A 69 7.54 1.97 9.74
CA ILE A 69 6.18 1.49 10.04
C ILE A 69 5.56 2.32 11.17
N PRO A 70 4.34 2.88 10.99
CA PRO A 70 3.67 3.64 12.05
C PRO A 70 3.42 2.76 13.28
N ALA A 71 3.55 3.34 14.47
CA ALA A 71 3.21 2.64 15.72
C ALA A 71 1.74 2.19 15.69
N GLY A 72 1.49 0.91 15.95
CA GLY A 72 0.15 0.32 15.89
C GLY A 72 -0.37 0.00 14.48
N PHE A 73 0.46 0.11 13.43
CA PHE A 73 0.12 -0.43 12.12
C PHE A 73 0.24 -1.96 12.14
N GLU A 74 -0.86 -2.61 12.54
CA GLU A 74 -0.98 -4.06 12.50
C GLU A 74 -1.24 -4.49 11.07
N LYS A 75 -0.22 -5.08 10.43
CA LYS A 75 -0.38 -5.75 9.14
C LYS A 75 -1.66 -6.58 9.12
N SER A 76 -1.93 -7.34 10.19
CA SER A 76 -3.06 -8.26 10.38
C SER A 76 -4.43 -7.70 9.99
N LYS A 77 -4.70 -6.41 10.27
CA LYS A 77 -6.00 -5.78 9.96
C LYS A 77 -6.20 -5.43 8.49
N THR A 78 -5.11 -5.26 7.73
CA THR A 78 -5.15 -4.87 6.31
C THR A 78 -4.66 -6.01 5.40
N ILE A 79 -3.96 -7.01 5.94
CA ILE A 79 -3.44 -8.21 5.26
C ILE A 79 -4.40 -9.40 5.31
N ASN A 80 -5.72 -9.19 5.21
CA ASN A 80 -6.54 -10.19 4.53
C ASN A 80 -6.34 -10.01 3.01
N PHE A 81 -5.08 -10.10 2.56
CA PHE A 81 -4.78 -10.26 1.15
C PHE A 81 -5.38 -11.60 0.77
N GLY A 82 -6.51 -11.58 0.07
CA GLY A 82 -7.20 -12.77 -0.39
C GLY A 82 -6.19 -13.80 -0.86
N ALA A 83 -6.35 -15.02 -0.37
CA ALA A 83 -5.71 -16.19 -0.92
C ALA A 83 -6.20 -16.36 -2.37
N GLU A 84 -5.65 -15.57 -3.29
CA GLU A 84 -5.72 -15.86 -4.71
C GLU A 84 -4.67 -16.92 -5.00
N ASN A 85 -5.10 -18.15 -4.72
CA ASN A 85 -4.92 -19.31 -5.58
C ASN A 85 -4.24 -19.01 -6.93
N GLU A 86 -2.92 -19.16 -6.98
CA GLU A 86 -2.30 -19.65 -8.20
C GLU A 86 -2.89 -21.05 -8.48
N ASN A 87 -3.93 -21.14 -9.30
CA ASN A 87 -4.30 -22.42 -9.89
C ASN A 87 -4.62 -22.27 -11.39
N LYS A 88 -3.82 -23.00 -12.16
CA LYS A 88 -3.97 -23.43 -13.55
C LYS A 88 -3.88 -22.36 -14.64
N ALA A 89 -2.66 -22.17 -15.14
CA ALA A 89 -2.49 -22.29 -16.58
C ALA A 89 -2.57 -23.78 -16.96
N SER A 90 -3.58 -24.08 -17.78
CA SER A 90 -3.74 -25.27 -18.63
C SER A 90 -2.39 -25.86 -19.04
N GLY A 91 -2.10 -27.15 -18.88
CA GLY A 91 -2.87 -28.19 -19.55
C GLY A 91 -2.67 -28.07 -21.06
N ASP A 92 -1.52 -28.54 -21.55
CA ASP A 92 -1.41 -29.22 -22.85
C ASP A 92 -0.25 -30.22 -22.77
N ASN A 93 -0.63 -31.47 -23.01
CA ASN A 93 0.20 -32.66 -23.01
C ASN A 93 0.28 -33.15 -24.46
N TRP A 94 1.43 -32.97 -25.11
CA TRP A 94 1.91 -33.77 -26.24
C TRP A 94 3.42 -33.91 -26.12
#